data_AF-A0A521VK73-F1
#
_entry.id   AF-A0A521VK73-F1
#
_cell.length_a   1.000
_cell.length_b   1.000
_cell.length_c   1.000
_cell.angle_alpha   90.00
_cell.angle_beta   90.00
_cell.angle_gamma   90.00
#
_symmetry.space_group_name_H-M   'P 1'
#
loop_
_entity.id
_entity.type
_entity.pdbx_description
1 polymer ?
#
loop_
_entity_poly.entity_id
_entity_poly.type
_entity_poly.pdbx_seq_one_letter_code
_entity_poly.pdbx_strand_id
1 'polypeptide(L)'
;GCYNCHSQMVRPFRAEVERYGHYSVAGEFVYDHPFQWGSKRTGPDLHRVGGRYSDEWHRLHLMNPRSVVPESNMPAYPWLAKAAAGADDIEARMRALRRVGVPYADDAIAQAKGELKDKTEMDALIAYLQVLGTALKNRQ
;
A
#
# COMPACT_ATOMS: atom_id res chain seq x y z
N GLY A 1 4.47 7.83 6.82
CA GLY A 1 4.45 7.66 8.29
C GLY A 1 3.85 6.34 8.76
N CYS A 2 3.03 5.66 7.95
CA CYS A 2 2.38 4.40 8.31
C CYS A 2 3.37 3.30 8.76
N TYR A 3 4.55 3.26 8.13
CA TYR A 3 5.62 2.29 8.42
C TYR A 3 6.10 2.29 9.89
N ASN A 4 5.86 3.37 10.64
CA ASN A 4 6.21 3.44 12.07
C ASN A 4 5.29 2.58 12.95
N CYS A 5 4.11 2.24 12.44
CA CYS A 5 3.10 1.43 13.13
C CYS A 5 2.82 0.10 12.45
N HIS A 6 3.05 0.00 11.14
CA HIS A 6 2.71 -1.14 10.32
C HIS A 6 3.95 -1.68 9.62
N SER A 7 4.15 -2.98 9.69
CA SER A 7 5.15 -3.65 8.86
C SER A 7 4.55 -4.14 7.55
N GLN A 8 5.39 -4.30 6.54
CA GLN A 8 5.09 -5.08 5.34
C GLN A 8 6.11 -6.24 5.21
N MET A 9 6.09 -7.16 6.18
CA MET A 9 6.97 -8.33 6.18
C MET A 9 6.41 -9.40 7.14
N VAL A 10 5.66 -10.36 6.59
CA VAL A 10 5.21 -11.56 7.29
C VAL A 10 6.37 -12.55 7.45
N ARG A 11 6.69 -12.93 8.68
CA ARG A 11 7.79 -13.86 9.01
C ARG A 11 7.38 -15.33 8.78
N PRO A 12 8.34 -16.25 8.53
CA PRO A 12 8.06 -17.66 8.26
C PRO A 12 7.76 -18.48 9.52
N PHE A 13 6.90 -17.96 10.39
CA PHE A 13 6.37 -18.68 11.55
C PHE A 13 4.92 -19.03 11.33
N ARG A 14 4.50 -20.25 11.71
CA ARG A 14 3.11 -20.71 11.55
C ARG A 14 2.09 -19.68 12.06
N ALA A 15 2.28 -19.14 13.27
CA ALA A 15 1.35 -18.19 13.85
C ALA A 15 1.21 -16.86 13.06
N GLU A 16 2.27 -16.42 12.36
CA GLU A 16 2.16 -15.26 11.48
C GLU A 16 1.44 -15.61 10.18
N VAL A 17 1.71 -16.79 9.65
CA VAL A 17 1.07 -17.26 8.42
C VAL A 17 -0.43 -17.42 8.61
N GLU A 18 -0.88 -18.00 9.71
CA GLU A 18 -2.31 -18.11 10.05
C GLU A 18 -2.98 -16.73 10.21
N ARG A 19 -2.25 -15.74 10.72
CA ARG A 19 -2.80 -14.40 10.99
C ARG A 19 -2.86 -13.51 9.76
N TYR A 20 -1.81 -13.52 8.96
CA TYR A 20 -1.59 -12.56 7.88
C TYR A 20 -1.65 -13.20 6.49
N GLY A 21 -1.36 -14.50 6.35
CA GLY A 21 -1.22 -15.19 5.06
C GLY A 21 0.23 -15.61 4.80
N HIS A 22 0.53 -16.10 3.59
CA HIS A 22 1.85 -16.64 3.25
C HIS A 22 3.00 -15.70 3.67
N TYR A 23 4.08 -16.27 4.19
CA TYR A 23 5.26 -15.48 4.58
C TYR A 23 5.79 -14.68 3.38
N SER A 24 6.43 -13.55 3.66
CA SER A 24 6.91 -12.65 2.60
C SER A 24 8.12 -13.24 1.92
N VAL A 25 8.22 -13.08 0.60
CA VAL A 25 9.39 -13.53 -0.16
C VAL A 25 10.12 -12.34 -0.77
N ALA A 26 11.45 -12.47 -0.91
CA ALA A 26 12.31 -11.39 -1.37
C ALA A 26 11.87 -10.81 -2.74
N GLY A 27 11.33 -11.66 -3.62
CA GLY A 27 10.86 -11.26 -4.95
C GLY A 27 9.73 -10.23 -4.96
N GLU A 28 8.98 -10.09 -3.86
CA GLU A 28 7.85 -9.16 -3.77
C GLU A 28 8.29 -7.70 -3.55
N PHE A 29 9.53 -7.49 -3.12
CA PHE A 29 10.06 -6.16 -2.75
C PHE A 29 11.05 -5.62 -3.78
N VAL A 30 11.25 -6.32 -4.90
CA VAL A 30 12.28 -6.00 -5.90
C VAL A 30 12.12 -4.59 -6.47
N TYR A 31 10.90 -4.06 -6.51
CA TYR A 31 10.59 -2.71 -7.02
C TYR A 31 10.32 -1.67 -5.93
N ASP A 32 10.53 -2.00 -4.65
CA ASP A 32 10.29 -1.09 -3.55
C ASP A 32 11.52 -0.20 -3.30
N HIS A 33 11.40 1.08 -3.66
CA HIS A 33 12.46 2.07 -3.47
C HIS A 33 11.97 3.27 -2.65
N PRO A 34 12.26 3.35 -1.33
CA PRO A 34 12.88 2.33 -0.49
C PRO A 34 11.90 1.24 -0.04
N PHE A 35 12.44 0.11 0.43
CA PHE A 35 11.68 -0.99 1.02
C PHE A 35 10.74 -0.52 2.15
N GLN A 36 9.56 -1.15 2.27
CA GLN A 36 8.54 -0.84 3.30
C GLN A 36 8.46 -1.87 4.43
N TRP A 37 9.50 -2.67 4.64
CA TRP A 37 9.56 -3.59 5.78
C TRP A 37 9.49 -2.78 7.08
N GLY A 38 8.65 -3.21 8.00
CA GLY A 38 8.51 -2.54 9.28
C GLY A 38 9.54 -3.01 10.29
N SER A 39 9.89 -2.12 11.21
CA SER A 39 10.66 -2.42 12.42
C SER A 39 9.79 -2.48 13.67
N LYS A 40 8.50 -2.12 13.57
CA LYS A 40 7.52 -2.10 14.66
C LYS A 40 6.13 -2.49 14.16
N ARG A 41 5.34 -3.09 15.06
CA ARG A 41 3.91 -3.38 14.88
C ARG A 41 3.11 -2.79 16.03
N THR A 42 2.70 -1.53 15.89
CA THR A 42 1.66 -0.92 16.73
C THR A 42 0.28 -1.34 16.20
N GLY A 43 0.13 -1.35 14.88
CA GLY A 43 -0.98 -1.97 14.16
C GLY A 43 -0.55 -3.28 13.47
N PRO A 44 -1.49 -3.96 12.79
CA PRO A 44 -1.22 -5.21 12.08
C PRO A 44 -0.21 -5.06 10.93
N ASP A 45 0.41 -6.16 10.52
CA ASP A 45 1.17 -6.22 9.25
C ASP A 45 0.22 -6.00 8.06
N LEU A 46 0.67 -5.23 7.07
CA LEU A 46 -0.12 -4.85 5.89
C LEU A 46 0.25 -5.62 4.62
N HIS A 47 1.29 -6.45 4.62
CA HIS A 47 1.83 -7.00 3.37
C HIS A 47 0.84 -7.88 2.62
N ARG A 48 -0.19 -8.39 3.29
CA ARG A 48 -1.21 -9.29 2.73
C ARG A 48 -2.62 -8.70 2.87
N VAL A 49 -2.75 -7.37 2.85
CA VAL A 49 -4.06 -6.70 3.00
C VAL A 49 -4.83 -6.61 1.68
N GLY A 50 -4.17 -6.78 0.53
CA GLY A 50 -4.81 -6.72 -0.78
C GLY A 50 -5.98 -7.70 -0.91
N GLY A 51 -7.17 -7.18 -1.20
CA GLY A 51 -8.41 -7.94 -1.30
C GLY A 51 -9.00 -8.44 0.02
N ARG A 52 -8.37 -8.17 1.17
CA ARG A 52 -8.87 -8.61 2.49
C ARG A 52 -10.03 -7.74 3.00
N TYR A 53 -10.03 -6.47 2.62
CA TYR A 53 -11.06 -5.50 2.97
C TYR A 53 -11.53 -4.76 1.71
N SER A 54 -12.78 -4.28 1.71
CA SER A 54 -13.29 -3.47 0.60
C SER A 54 -12.66 -2.08 0.61
N ASP A 55 -12.65 -1.42 -0.55
CA ASP A 55 -12.23 -0.02 -0.67
C ASP A 55 -13.02 0.89 0.26
N GLU A 56 -14.33 0.62 0.43
CA GLU A 56 -15.17 1.36 1.35
C GLU A 56 -14.77 1.15 2.81
N TRP A 57 -14.41 -0.08 3.20
CA TRP A 57 -13.89 -0.31 4.55
C TRP A 57 -12.59 0.47 4.76
N HIS A 58 -11.67 0.45 3.79
CA HIS A 58 -10.44 1.24 3.88
C HIS A 58 -10.74 2.74 4.00
N ARG A 59 -11.69 3.26 3.22
CA ARG A 59 -12.11 4.67 3.27
C ARG A 59 -12.66 5.04 4.64
N LEU A 60 -13.60 4.26 5.18
CA LEU A 60 -14.17 4.48 6.51
C LEU A 60 -13.11 4.40 7.61
N HIS A 61 -12.25 3.37 7.55
CA HIS A 61 -11.16 3.19 8.50
C HIS A 61 -10.16 4.35 8.45
N LEU A 62 -9.76 4.82 7.28
CA LEU A 62 -8.83 5.96 7.17
C LEU A 62 -9.47 7.29 7.59
N MET A 63 -10.77 7.48 7.32
CA MET A 63 -11.52 8.66 7.76
C MET A 63 -11.62 8.74 9.29
N ASN A 64 -11.92 7.61 9.94
CA ASN A 64 -11.93 7.50 11.40
C ASN A 64 -11.77 6.03 11.82
N PRO A 65 -10.57 5.57 12.21
CA PRO A 65 -10.35 4.16 12.54
C PRO A 65 -11.27 3.65 13.64
N ARG A 66 -11.65 4.52 14.60
CA ARG A 66 -12.51 4.19 15.73
C ARG A 66 -13.98 4.00 15.35
N SER A 67 -14.40 4.35 14.15
CA SER A 67 -15.79 4.10 13.70
C SER A 67 -16.04 2.64 13.32
N VAL A 68 -14.99 1.94 12.86
CA VAL A 68 -15.06 0.53 12.42
C VAL A 68 -14.27 -0.41 13.33
N VAL A 69 -13.31 0.11 14.09
CA VAL A 69 -12.55 -0.62 15.12
C VAL A 69 -12.47 0.27 16.36
N PRO A 70 -13.46 0.20 17.29
CA PRO A 70 -13.60 1.13 18.42
C PRO A 70 -12.34 1.31 19.27
N GLU A 71 -11.56 0.25 19.46
CA GLU A 71 -10.32 0.20 20.23
C GLU A 71 -9.06 0.64 19.45
N SER A 72 -9.21 1.06 18.20
CA SER A 72 -8.08 1.43 17.35
C SER A 72 -7.32 2.63 17.91
N ASN A 73 -6.00 2.50 18.02
CA ASN A 73 -5.08 3.58 18.34
C ASN A 73 -4.53 4.30 17.10
N MET A 74 -4.98 3.92 15.90
CA MET A 74 -4.55 4.55 14.66
C MET A 74 -5.09 5.99 14.58
N PRO A 75 -4.26 6.97 14.18
CA PRO A 75 -4.73 8.33 13.90
C PRO A 75 -5.76 8.34 12.76
N ALA A 76 -6.65 9.33 12.76
CA ALA A 76 -7.56 9.56 11.64
C ALA A 76 -6.84 10.38 10.55
N TYR A 77 -7.11 10.08 9.27
CA TYR A 77 -6.51 10.72 8.10
C TYR A 77 -7.56 11.34 7.15
N PRO A 78 -8.55 12.13 7.63
CA PRO A 78 -9.65 12.61 6.79
C PRO A 78 -9.24 13.61 5.70
N TRP A 79 -8.05 14.23 5.82
CA TRP A 79 -7.53 15.15 4.81
C TRP A 79 -7.22 14.46 3.49
N LEU A 80 -6.91 13.16 3.50
CA LEU A 80 -6.62 12.38 2.29
C LEU A 80 -7.80 12.38 1.31
N ALA A 81 -9.03 12.48 1.81
CA ALA A 81 -10.24 12.52 0.99
C ALA A 81 -10.45 13.88 0.30
N LYS A 82 -9.67 14.91 0.66
CA LYS A 82 -9.77 16.26 0.09
C LYS A 82 -8.56 16.63 -0.75
N ALA A 83 -7.39 16.09 -0.41
CA ALA A 83 -6.15 16.33 -1.14
C ALA A 83 -6.18 15.59 -2.48
N ALA A 84 -5.80 16.26 -3.56
CA ALA A 84 -5.61 15.63 -4.87
C ALA A 84 -4.37 14.74 -4.84
N ALA A 85 -4.38 13.61 -5.56
CA ALA A 85 -3.30 12.61 -5.55
C ALA A 85 -1.94 13.11 -6.09
N GLY A 86 -1.86 14.35 -6.61
CA GLY A 86 -0.63 14.97 -7.08
C GLY A 86 -0.10 14.34 -8.36
N ALA A 87 -0.47 14.89 -9.52
CA ALA A 87 -0.03 14.39 -10.82
C ALA A 87 1.23 15.10 -11.37
N ASP A 88 1.69 16.17 -10.73
CA ASP A 88 2.69 17.07 -11.33
C ASP A 88 4.06 16.39 -11.54
N ASP A 89 4.47 15.51 -10.61
CA ASP A 89 5.78 14.85 -10.63
C ASP A 89 5.72 13.34 -10.90
N ILE A 90 4.55 12.75 -11.17
CA ILE A 90 4.39 11.30 -11.31
C ILE A 90 5.26 10.71 -12.43
N GLU A 91 5.30 11.37 -13.59
CA GLU A 91 6.15 10.94 -14.71
C GLU A 91 7.63 10.96 -14.34
N ALA A 92 8.06 11.99 -13.60
CA ALA A 92 9.43 12.13 -13.16
C ALA A 92 9.81 11.03 -12.15
N ARG A 93 8.89 10.69 -11.23
CA ARG A 93 9.04 9.56 -10.29
C ARG A 93 9.16 8.23 -11.02
N MET A 94 8.28 7.95 -11.97
CA MET A 94 8.33 6.71 -12.76
C MET A 94 9.61 6.60 -13.59
N ARG A 95 10.06 7.71 -14.21
CA ARG A 95 11.37 7.74 -14.90
C ARG A 95 12.53 7.53 -13.94
N ALA A 96 12.47 8.05 -12.72
CA ALA A 96 13.49 7.82 -11.70
C ALA A 96 13.52 6.35 -11.25
N LEU A 97 12.36 5.75 -11.00
CA LEU A 97 12.22 4.31 -10.71
C LEU A 97 12.75 3.45 -11.86
N ARG A 98 12.51 3.85 -13.11
CA ARG A 98 13.08 3.19 -14.28
C ARG A 98 14.60 3.19 -14.31
N ARG A 99 15.23 4.29 -13.88
CA ARG A 99 16.71 4.37 -13.79
C ARG A 99 17.29 3.41 -12.75
N VAL A 100 16.52 3.02 -11.74
CA VAL A 100 16.95 2.05 -10.71
C VAL A 100 16.43 0.63 -10.97
N GLY A 101 15.87 0.36 -12.16
CA GLY A 101 15.55 -0.99 -12.62
C GLY A 101 14.07 -1.37 -12.62
N VAL A 102 13.16 -0.48 -12.20
CA VAL A 102 11.72 -0.75 -12.30
C VAL A 102 11.27 -0.67 -13.77
N PRO A 103 10.67 -1.72 -14.37
CA PRO A 103 10.48 -1.81 -15.82
C PRO A 103 9.23 -1.06 -16.31
N TYR A 104 9.12 0.25 -16.02
CA TYR A 104 8.05 1.07 -16.57
C TYR A 104 8.21 1.27 -18.08
N ALA A 105 7.16 0.93 -18.82
CA ALA A 105 7.04 1.21 -20.24
C ALA A 105 6.76 2.70 -20.51
N ASP A 106 7.08 3.17 -21.71
CA ASP A 106 6.94 4.59 -22.08
C ASP A 106 5.47 5.05 -22.11
N ASP A 107 4.56 4.17 -22.51
CA ASP A 107 3.11 4.40 -22.54
C ASP A 107 2.53 4.53 -21.13
N ALA A 108 2.99 3.70 -20.18
CA ALA A 108 2.61 3.82 -18.77
C ALA A 108 3.04 5.16 -18.18
N ILE A 109 4.25 5.63 -18.51
CA ILE A 109 4.71 6.96 -18.06
C ILE A 109 3.86 8.06 -18.70
N ALA A 110 3.57 7.98 -19.99
CA ALA A 110 2.78 8.99 -20.69
C ALA A 110 1.33 9.09 -20.18
N GLN A 111 0.75 7.98 -19.72
CA GLN A 111 -0.64 7.92 -19.24
C GLN A 111 -0.79 8.28 -17.75
N ALA A 112 0.28 8.21 -16.96
CA ALA A 112 0.25 8.33 -15.51
C ALA A 112 -0.48 9.57 -14.97
N LYS A 113 -0.32 10.74 -15.61
CA LYS A 113 -1.03 11.96 -15.19
C LYS A 113 -2.54 11.85 -15.39
N GLY A 114 -2.96 11.21 -16.48
CA GLY A 114 -4.36 10.97 -16.78
C GLY A 114 -5.01 10.02 -15.77
N GLU A 115 -4.27 8.99 -15.33
CA GLU A 115 -4.75 8.02 -14.34
C GLU A 115 -4.99 8.65 -12.96
N LEU A 116 -4.21 9.65 -12.58
CA LEU A 116 -4.36 10.40 -11.32
C LEU A 116 -5.38 11.54 -11.40
N LYS A 117 -5.91 11.83 -12.59
CA LYS A 117 -6.87 12.92 -12.76
C LYS A 117 -8.12 12.65 -11.92
N ASP A 118 -8.55 13.67 -11.18
CA ASP A 118 -9.73 13.64 -10.31
C ASP A 118 -9.65 12.57 -9.19
N LYS A 119 -8.45 12.03 -8.91
CA LYS A 119 -8.18 11.13 -7.78
C LYS A 119 -7.73 11.89 -6.57
N THR A 120 -8.19 11.43 -5.40
CA THR A 120 -7.73 11.95 -4.11
C THR A 120 -6.53 11.14 -3.60
N GLU A 121 -5.77 11.68 -2.65
CA GLU A 121 -4.73 10.92 -1.95
C GLU A 121 -5.31 9.66 -1.27
N MET A 122 -6.58 9.72 -0.82
CA MET A 122 -7.30 8.57 -0.29
C MET A 122 -7.44 7.47 -1.34
N ASP A 123 -7.84 7.81 -2.57
CA ASP A 123 -8.00 6.84 -3.64
C ASP A 123 -6.66 6.21 -4.03
N ALA A 124 -5.60 7.01 -4.10
CA ALA A 124 -4.25 6.52 -4.37
C ALA A 124 -3.75 5.58 -3.25
N LEU A 125 -3.99 5.93 -1.98
CA LEU A 125 -3.59 5.09 -0.85
C LEU A 125 -4.38 3.78 -0.80
N ILE A 126 -5.68 3.81 -1.09
CA ILE A 126 -6.50 2.59 -1.18
C ILE A 126 -5.99 1.70 -2.30
N ALA A 127 -5.72 2.25 -3.49
CA ALA A 127 -5.15 1.50 -4.60
C ALA A 127 -3.81 0.84 -4.23
N TYR A 128 -2.94 1.56 -3.51
CA TYR A 128 -1.71 0.99 -2.97
C TYR A 128 -1.96 -0.15 -1.98
N LEU A 129 -2.88 0.02 -1.02
CA LEU A 129 -3.19 -1.04 -0.05
C LEU A 129 -3.76 -2.29 -0.73
N GLN A 130 -4.57 -2.11 -1.78
CA GLN A 130 -5.19 -3.20 -2.51
C GLN A 130 -4.21 -4.06 -3.32
N VAL A 131 -3.05 -3.53 -3.70
CA VAL A 131 -2.04 -4.33 -4.43
C VAL A 131 -1.15 -5.15 -3.50
N LEU A 132 -1.06 -4.81 -2.21
CA LEU A 132 -0.13 -5.44 -1.27
C LEU A 132 -0.34 -6.94 -1.14
N GLY A 133 0.69 -7.69 -1.54
CA GLY A 133 0.75 -9.15 -1.43
C GLY A 133 -0.02 -9.90 -2.51
N THR A 134 -0.56 -9.22 -3.51
CA THR A 134 -1.35 -9.83 -4.61
C THR A 134 -0.48 -10.33 -5.76
N ALA A 135 0.75 -9.81 -5.89
CA ALA A 135 1.72 -10.23 -6.91
C ALA A 135 2.13 -11.69 -6.74
N LEU A 136 2.13 -12.19 -5.50
CA LEU A 136 2.30 -13.60 -5.20
C LEU A 136 0.99 -14.34 -5.48
N LYS A 137 0.79 -14.74 -6.74
CA LYS A 137 -0.27 -15.69 -7.07
C LYS A 137 0.05 -16.99 -6.33
N ASN A 138 -0.86 -17.43 -5.46
CA ASN A 138 -0.82 -18.76 -4.88
C ASN A 138 -0.64 -19.77 -6.02
N ARG A 139 0.58 -20.28 -6.20
CA ARG A 139 0.75 -21.61 -6.77
C ARG A 139 0.28 -22.56 -5.66
N GLN A 140 -1.04 -22.72 -5.55
CA GLN A 140 -1.60 -23.95 -5.01
C GLN A 140 -1.58 -24.98 -6.13
#